data_AF-A0A084B714-F1
#
_entry.id   AF-A0A084B714-F1
#
_cell.length_a   1.000
_cell.length_b   1.000
_cell.length_c   1.000
_cell.angle_alpha   90.00
_cell.angle_beta   90.00
_cell.angle_gamma   90.00
#
_symmetry.space_group_name_H-M   'P 1'
#
loop_
_entity.id
_entity.type
_entity.pdbx_description
1 polymer ?
#
loop_
_entity_poly.entity_id
_entity_poly.type
_entity_poly.pdbx_seq_one_letter_code
_entity_poly.pdbx_strand_id
1 'polypeptide(L)'
;MTRIISVALYSRGGPVAAGGSQKPLGSKTYHWGILVSPEKSTGRDCAAYHATDKSYLDTTTYRMVNPEMKWYFEAKENIDPELSTKLVGHLVIGKVPDKATAADIKALFNSVPLPVKNQNPQQSCKTWIANAILALQKLKWASTFDVKKFMDYAVLYADERMKGTTSKEPKMKVYVPKK
;
A
#
# COMPACT_ATOMS: atom_id res chain seq x y z
N MET A 1 15.29 -13.84 -10.27
CA MET A 1 13.98 -14.24 -9.68
C MET A 1 13.00 -13.11 -9.94
N THR A 2 11.84 -13.43 -10.52
CA THR A 2 10.82 -12.44 -10.87
C THR A 2 10.22 -11.84 -9.61
N ARG A 3 10.26 -10.50 -9.49
CA ARG A 3 9.60 -9.76 -8.42
C ARG A 3 8.35 -9.10 -8.96
N ILE A 4 7.25 -9.22 -8.22
CA ILE A 4 5.95 -8.62 -8.54
C ILE A 4 5.77 -7.31 -7.78
N ILE A 5 5.01 -6.40 -8.38
CA ILE A 5 4.65 -5.10 -7.81
C ILE A 5 3.16 -5.11 -7.55
N SER A 6 2.79 -4.89 -6.29
CA SER A 6 1.39 -4.88 -5.85
C SER A 6 1.04 -3.58 -5.15
N VAL A 7 -0.20 -3.14 -5.28
CA VAL A 7 -0.78 -2.11 -4.41
C VAL A 7 -1.39 -2.81 -3.21
N ALA A 8 -0.87 -2.53 -2.02
CA ALA A 8 -1.32 -3.09 -0.75
C ALA A 8 -2.25 -2.13 -0.02
N LEU A 9 -3.34 -2.67 0.54
CA LEU A 9 -4.29 -1.93 1.35
C LEU A 9 -4.25 -2.41 2.79
N TYR A 10 -4.13 -1.46 3.72
CA TYR A 10 -4.06 -1.71 5.15
C TYR A 10 -5.24 -1.06 5.86
N SER A 11 -5.83 -1.76 6.83
CA SER A 11 -6.89 -1.21 7.68
C SER A 11 -6.33 -0.10 8.58
N ARG A 12 -7.07 1.01 8.70
CA ARG A 12 -6.76 2.10 9.66
C ARG A 12 -7.37 1.88 11.05
N GLY A 13 -8.19 0.84 11.22
CA GLY A 13 -8.70 0.39 12.53
C GLY A 13 -7.65 -0.40 13.32
N GLY A 14 -7.99 -0.73 14.57
CA GLY A 14 -7.22 -1.67 15.39
C GLY A 14 -7.16 -3.08 14.76
N PRO A 15 -6.45 -4.04 15.40
CA PRO A 15 -6.42 -5.42 14.92
C PRO A 15 -7.84 -5.91 14.67
N VAL A 16 -8.07 -6.57 13.53
CA VAL A 16 -9.33 -7.28 13.29
C VAL A 16 -9.33 -8.48 14.22
N ALA A 17 -9.88 -8.30 15.43
CA ALA A 17 -10.04 -9.41 16.36
C ALA A 17 -10.95 -10.46 15.72
N ALA A 18 -10.54 -11.72 15.76
CA ALA A 18 -11.40 -12.83 15.38
C ALA A 18 -12.67 -12.78 16.25
N GLY A 19 -13.80 -12.39 15.63
CA GLY A 19 -15.11 -12.31 16.29
C GLY A 19 -15.52 -10.98 16.93
N GLY A 20 -14.75 -9.89 16.75
CA GLY A 20 -15.10 -8.58 17.32
C GLY A 20 -15.86 -7.67 16.35
N SER A 21 -17.15 -7.41 16.62
CA SER A 21 -17.96 -6.40 15.92
C SER A 21 -17.48 -4.98 16.24
N GLN A 22 -16.43 -4.49 15.59
CA GLN A 22 -16.12 -3.06 15.63
C GLN A 22 -17.08 -2.31 14.70
N LYS A 23 -17.84 -1.38 15.27
CA LYS A 23 -18.60 -0.37 14.52
C LYS A 23 -17.64 0.30 13.52
N PRO A 24 -18.03 0.45 12.23
CA PRO A 24 -17.21 1.17 11.27
C PRO A 24 -17.11 2.62 11.74
N LEU A 25 -15.94 3.04 12.21
CA LEU A 25 -15.64 4.47 12.29
C LEU A 25 -15.83 5.04 10.87
N GLY A 26 -16.75 6.00 10.76
CA GLY A 26 -17.15 6.61 9.50
C GLY A 26 -15.95 7.04 8.66
N SER A 27 -16.03 6.71 7.36
CA SER A 27 -14.99 6.74 6.33
C SER A 27 -13.98 5.58 6.42
N LYS A 28 -14.27 4.48 5.71
CA LYS A 28 -13.29 3.43 5.40
C LYS A 28 -12.18 4.03 4.54
N THR A 29 -11.21 4.68 5.17
CA THR A 29 -10.00 5.15 4.51
C THR A 29 -8.92 4.11 4.79
N TYR A 30 -8.61 3.26 3.80
CA TYR A 30 -7.45 2.38 3.91
C TYR A 30 -6.17 3.22 3.93
N HIS A 31 -5.13 2.71 4.59
CA HIS A 31 -3.77 3.16 4.29
C HIS A 31 -3.27 2.37 3.08
N TRP A 32 -2.57 3.03 2.17
CA TRP A 32 -2.15 2.44 0.92
C TRP A 32 -0.63 2.43 0.82
N GLY A 33 -0.10 1.36 0.26
CA GLY A 33 1.32 1.19 0.00
C GLY A 33 1.58 0.41 -1.27
N ILE A 34 2.83 0.42 -1.73
CA ILE A 34 3.33 -0.53 -2.72
C ILE A 34 4.05 -1.64 -1.98
N LEU A 35 3.75 -2.88 -2.35
CA LEU A 35 4.44 -4.08 -1.92
C LEU A 35 5.20 -4.66 -3.10
N VAL A 36 6.50 -4.88 -2.92
CA VAL A 36 7.34 -5.62 -3.85
C VAL A 36 7.72 -6.94 -3.19
N SER A 37 7.42 -8.04 -3.86
CA SER A 37 7.68 -9.40 -3.36
C SER A 37 8.19 -10.29 -4.47
N PRO A 38 8.87 -11.40 -4.16
CA PRO A 38 8.98 -12.52 -5.11
C PRO A 38 7.58 -13.03 -5.49
N GLU A 39 7.44 -13.67 -6.66
CA GLU A 39 6.19 -14.35 -7.05
C GLU A 39 5.76 -15.42 -6.04
N LYS A 40 6.74 -16.07 -5.40
CA LYS A 40 6.55 -16.99 -4.28
C LYS A 40 7.35 -16.47 -3.09
N SER A 41 6.69 -15.72 -2.21
CA SER A 41 7.30 -15.25 -0.96
C SER A 41 7.42 -16.41 0.03
N THR A 42 8.57 -16.50 0.72
CA THR A 42 8.84 -17.49 1.76
C THR A 42 9.10 -16.85 3.12
N GLY A 43 8.56 -15.65 3.36
CA GLY A 43 8.62 -14.98 4.66
C GLY A 43 9.16 -13.54 4.53
N ARG A 44 10.29 -13.25 5.18
CA ARG A 44 10.89 -11.91 5.25
C ARG A 44 11.71 -11.54 4.01
N ASP A 45 11.08 -11.58 2.84
CA ASP A 45 11.70 -11.33 1.53
C ASP A 45 10.99 -10.22 0.73
N CYS A 46 10.04 -9.52 1.36
CA CYS A 46 9.29 -8.45 0.74
C CYS A 46 9.79 -7.07 1.15
N ALA A 47 9.46 -6.07 0.34
CA ALA A 47 9.65 -4.66 0.66
C ALA A 47 8.34 -3.88 0.51
N ALA A 48 8.01 -3.06 1.50
CA ALA A 48 6.87 -2.15 1.46
C ALA A 48 7.31 -0.69 1.38
N TYR A 49 6.61 0.08 0.56
CA TYR A 49 6.86 1.48 0.30
C TYR A 49 5.57 2.28 0.44
N HIS A 50 5.58 3.37 1.20
CA HIS A 50 4.40 4.22 1.31
C HIS A 50 4.75 5.63 1.76
N ALA A 51 3.89 6.58 1.40
CA ALA A 51 3.87 7.89 2.04
C ALA A 51 2.98 7.84 3.28
N THR A 52 3.47 8.37 4.40
CA THR A 52 2.74 8.40 5.67
C THR A 52 3.00 9.72 6.39
N ASP A 53 2.01 10.18 7.14
CA ASP A 53 2.06 11.34 8.03
C ASP A 53 1.93 10.93 9.50
N LYS A 54 2.17 9.64 9.79
CA LYS A 54 1.97 9.04 11.11
C LYS A 54 2.66 9.88 12.19
N SER A 55 1.86 10.30 13.16
CA SER A 55 2.30 10.84 14.43
C SER A 55 2.04 9.80 15.51
N TYR A 56 2.99 9.59 16.42
CA TYR A 56 2.84 8.63 17.51
C TYR A 56 3.69 9.04 18.70
N LEU A 57 3.30 8.58 19.90
CA LEU A 57 4.09 8.74 21.11
C LEU A 57 5.23 7.72 21.08
N ASP A 58 6.47 8.20 21.16
CA ASP A 58 7.62 7.35 21.45
C ASP A 58 7.52 6.90 22.91
N THR A 59 7.44 5.58 23.13
CA THR A 59 7.25 5.00 24.46
C THR A 59 8.50 5.03 25.33
N THR A 60 9.67 5.28 24.74
CA THR A 60 10.95 5.40 25.46
C THR A 60 11.19 6.84 25.87
N THR A 61 10.98 7.79 24.95
CA THR A 61 11.23 9.21 25.23
C THR A 61 10.00 9.97 25.74
N TYR A 62 8.81 9.36 25.67
CA TYR A 62 7.50 9.98 25.94
C TYR A 62 7.26 11.27 25.16
N ARG A 63 7.90 11.42 24.00
CA ARG A 63 7.73 12.56 23.11
C ARG A 63 6.95 12.15 21.86
N MET A 64 6.17 13.09 21.34
CA MET A 64 5.48 12.91 20.07
C MET A 64 6.50 12.90 18.94
N VAL A 65 6.54 11.81 18.18
CA VAL A 65 7.25 11.72 16.91
C VAL A 65 6.36 12.31 15.82
N ASN A 66 6.94 13.16 14.98
CA ASN A 66 6.25 13.85 13.89
C ASN A 66 4.94 14.55 14.36
N PRO A 67 4.99 15.44 15.38
CA PRO A 67 3.79 16.08 15.92
C PRO A 67 3.08 16.96 14.89
N GLU A 68 3.83 17.51 13.94
CA GLU A 68 3.31 18.30 12.83
C GLU A 68 2.68 17.43 11.72
N MET A 69 2.68 16.10 11.87
CA MET A 69 2.18 15.13 10.89
C MET A 69 2.75 15.38 9.49
N LYS A 70 4.03 15.73 9.35
CA LYS A 70 4.65 15.96 8.04
C LYS A 70 4.61 14.65 7.25
N TRP A 71 4.26 14.73 5.97
CA TRP A 71 4.34 13.58 5.08
C TRP A 71 5.81 13.21 4.88
N TYR A 72 6.11 11.92 5.01
CA TYR A 72 7.42 11.36 4.72
C TYR A 72 7.27 10.04 3.97
N PHE A 73 8.30 9.71 3.20
CA PHE A 73 8.44 8.42 2.53
C PHE A 73 9.02 7.41 3.51
N GLU A 74 8.39 6.24 3.60
CA GLU A 74 8.88 5.12 4.38
C GLU A 74 9.09 3.90 3.48
N ALA A 75 10.29 3.32 3.57
CA ALA A 75 10.65 2.07 2.92
C ALA A 75 10.98 1.04 4.01
N LYS A 76 10.29 -0.09 4.00
CA LYS A 76 10.53 -1.22 4.91
C LYS A 76 10.98 -2.40 4.09
N GLU A 77 12.19 -2.87 4.35
CA GLU A 77 12.81 -4.01 3.68
C GLU A 77 12.75 -5.25 4.60
N ASN A 78 12.89 -6.44 4.02
CA ASN A 78 12.88 -7.72 4.73
C ASN A 78 11.62 -7.92 5.60
N ILE A 79 10.47 -7.50 5.08
CA ILE A 79 9.18 -7.68 5.76
C ILE A 79 8.51 -8.97 5.33
N ASP A 80 7.70 -9.51 6.24
CA ASP A 80 6.73 -10.55 5.94
C ASP A 80 5.33 -9.93 5.98
N PRO A 81 4.64 -9.80 4.82
CA PRO A 81 3.30 -9.24 4.75
C PRO A 81 2.27 -10.01 5.57
N GLU A 82 2.47 -11.32 5.79
CA GLU A 82 1.57 -12.18 6.55
C GLU A 82 1.57 -11.85 8.05
N LEU A 83 2.68 -11.32 8.58
CA LEU A 83 2.76 -10.90 9.99
C LEU A 83 1.99 -9.59 10.27
N SER A 84 1.59 -8.86 9.23
CA SER A 84 0.83 -7.62 9.39
C SER A 84 -0.67 -7.90 9.58
N THR A 85 -1.14 -7.82 10.83
CA THR A 85 -2.57 -7.92 11.18
C THR A 85 -3.46 -6.85 10.54
N LYS A 86 -2.85 -5.78 9.99
CA LYS A 86 -3.56 -4.71 9.29
C LYS A 86 -3.65 -4.92 7.78
N LEU A 87 -2.93 -5.88 7.21
CA LEU A 87 -2.94 -6.10 5.76
C LEU A 87 -4.27 -6.74 5.35
N VAL A 88 -5.07 -6.00 4.59
CA VAL A 88 -6.39 -6.45 4.09
C VAL A 88 -6.20 -7.35 2.87
N GLY A 89 -5.31 -6.92 1.97
CA GLY A 89 -4.94 -7.62 0.75
C GLY A 89 -4.11 -6.74 -0.17
N HIS A 90 -3.70 -7.29 -1.31
CA HIS A 90 -2.92 -6.57 -2.31
C HIS A 90 -3.23 -7.01 -3.75
N LEU A 91 -3.15 -6.04 -4.65
CA LEU A 91 -3.45 -6.18 -6.07
C LEU A 91 -2.18 -6.10 -6.90
N VAL A 92 -1.81 -7.17 -7.60
CA VAL A 92 -0.63 -7.19 -8.48
C VAL A 92 -0.93 -6.36 -9.73
N ILE A 93 -0.09 -5.36 -10.00
CA ILE A 93 -0.24 -4.42 -11.13
C ILE A 93 0.93 -4.48 -12.12
N GLY A 94 2.01 -5.17 -11.76
CA GLY A 94 3.24 -5.13 -12.53
C GLY A 94 4.32 -6.07 -12.02
N LYS A 95 5.48 -6.00 -12.67
CA LYS A 95 6.68 -6.78 -12.35
C LYS A 95 7.91 -5.88 -12.40
N VAL A 96 8.86 -6.13 -11.52
CA VAL A 96 10.16 -5.45 -11.55
C VAL A 96 11.04 -6.13 -12.61
N PRO A 97 11.69 -5.38 -13.52
CA PRO A 97 12.65 -5.96 -14.46
C PRO A 97 13.82 -6.64 -13.73
N ASP A 98 14.36 -7.72 -14.30
CA ASP A 98 15.44 -8.50 -13.68
C ASP A 98 16.68 -7.67 -13.36
N LYS A 99 16.97 -6.66 -14.19
CA LYS A 99 18.13 -5.76 -14.03
C LYS A 99 17.98 -4.71 -12.92
N ALA A 100 16.78 -4.46 -12.41
CA ALA A 100 16.58 -3.40 -11.43
C ALA A 100 16.98 -3.86 -10.01
N THR A 101 17.82 -3.11 -9.33
CA THR A 101 18.26 -3.40 -7.97
C THR A 101 17.23 -2.97 -6.93
N ALA A 102 17.38 -3.39 -5.66
CA ALA A 102 16.55 -2.88 -4.57
C ALA A 102 16.70 -1.35 -4.40
N ALA A 103 17.92 -0.83 -4.62
CA ALA A 103 18.19 0.61 -4.60
C ALA A 103 17.44 1.35 -5.70
N ASP A 104 17.34 0.79 -6.92
CA ASP A 104 16.58 1.41 -8.02
C ASP A 104 15.09 1.51 -7.70
N ILE A 105 14.52 0.45 -7.09
CA ILE A 105 13.12 0.42 -6.67
C ILE A 105 12.86 1.48 -5.59
N LYS A 106 13.74 1.55 -4.59
CA LYS A 106 13.64 2.54 -3.51
C LYS A 106 13.78 3.96 -4.04
N ALA A 107 14.75 4.21 -4.92
CA ALA A 107 14.98 5.51 -5.55
C ALA A 107 13.77 5.95 -6.39
N LEU A 108 13.17 5.02 -7.15
CA LEU A 108 11.93 5.28 -7.88
C LEU A 108 10.82 5.76 -6.95
N PHE A 109 10.50 5.00 -5.90
CA PHE A 109 9.40 5.38 -5.01
C PHE A 109 9.71 6.61 -4.16
N ASN A 110 10.98 6.84 -3.80
CA ASN A 110 11.40 8.06 -3.11
C ASN A 110 11.29 9.31 -4.00
N SER A 111 11.38 9.15 -5.33
CA SER A 111 11.19 10.25 -6.29
C SER A 111 9.71 10.63 -6.51
N VAL A 112 8.77 9.80 -6.06
CA VAL A 112 7.33 10.08 -6.21
C VAL A 112 6.96 11.24 -5.28
N PRO A 113 6.32 12.31 -5.78
CA PRO A 113 5.98 13.47 -4.97
C PRO A 113 5.14 13.09 -3.75
N LEU A 114 5.61 13.50 -2.57
CA LEU A 114 4.87 13.33 -1.33
C LEU A 114 3.59 14.17 -1.34
N PRO A 115 2.52 13.72 -0.66
CA PRO A 115 1.29 14.50 -0.56
C PRO A 115 1.55 15.86 0.10
N VAL A 116 0.94 16.90 -0.47
CA VAL A 116 1.00 18.26 0.09
C VAL A 116 -0.22 18.54 0.94
N LYS A 117 -0.01 19.03 2.16
CA LYS A 117 -1.09 19.39 3.08
C LYS A 117 -1.88 20.60 2.60
N ASN A 118 -3.14 20.69 3.02
CA ASN A 118 -4.01 21.86 2.82
C ASN A 118 -4.16 22.26 1.34
N GLN A 119 -4.05 21.30 0.43
CA GLN A 119 -4.35 21.49 -0.99
C GLN A 119 -5.83 21.22 -1.29
N ASN A 120 -6.33 21.80 -2.37
CA ASN A 120 -7.65 21.47 -2.91
C ASN A 120 -7.48 20.90 -4.33
N PRO A 121 -7.76 19.61 -4.58
CA PRO A 121 -8.28 18.61 -3.63
C PRO A 121 -7.23 18.17 -2.58
N GLN A 122 -7.72 17.72 -1.42
CA GLN A 122 -6.88 17.21 -0.34
C GLN A 122 -6.06 16.00 -0.81
N GLN A 123 -4.74 16.06 -0.58
CA GLN A 123 -3.84 14.96 -0.93
C GLN A 123 -3.60 14.02 0.25
N SER A 124 -3.33 12.74 -0.05
CA SER A 124 -3.10 11.69 0.95
C SER A 124 -2.22 10.55 0.39
N CYS A 125 -2.04 9.48 1.18
CA CYS A 125 -1.40 8.24 0.71
C CYS A 125 -2.03 7.69 -0.59
N LYS A 126 -3.33 7.94 -0.85
CA LYS A 126 -3.99 7.59 -2.13
C LYS A 126 -3.39 8.38 -3.30
N THR A 127 -3.15 9.68 -3.12
CA THR A 127 -2.52 10.54 -4.13
C THR A 127 -1.10 10.06 -4.44
N TRP A 128 -0.33 9.71 -3.41
CA TRP A 128 1.01 9.16 -3.61
C TRP A 128 0.98 7.84 -4.39
N ILE A 129 0.03 6.93 -4.10
CA ILE A 129 -0.11 5.67 -4.84
C ILE A 129 -0.52 5.90 -6.28
N ALA A 130 -1.44 6.81 -6.56
CA ALA A 130 -1.79 7.15 -7.93
C ALA A 130 -0.55 7.62 -8.72
N ASN A 131 0.26 8.49 -8.11
CA ASN A 131 1.51 8.97 -8.70
C ASN A 131 2.55 7.85 -8.86
N ALA A 132 2.65 6.93 -7.89
CA ALA A 132 3.55 5.78 -7.96
C ALA A 132 3.16 4.82 -9.09
N ILE A 133 1.87 4.56 -9.29
CA ILE A 133 1.36 3.75 -10.42
C ILE A 133 1.71 4.42 -11.75
N LEU A 134 1.50 5.74 -11.87
CA LEU A 134 1.86 6.49 -13.08
C LEU A 134 3.36 6.41 -13.37
N ALA A 135 4.22 6.52 -12.34
CA ALA A 135 5.66 6.37 -12.48
C ALA A 135 6.05 4.96 -12.96
N LEU A 136 5.42 3.92 -12.40
CA LEU A 136 5.61 2.53 -12.82
C LEU A 136 5.15 2.30 -14.27
N GLN A 137 4.02 2.88 -14.67
CA GLN A 137 3.52 2.81 -16.04
C GLN A 137 4.46 3.51 -17.03
N LYS A 138 5.00 4.68 -16.66
CA LYS A 138 5.98 5.42 -17.48
C LYS A 138 7.26 4.61 -17.71
N LEU A 139 7.70 3.86 -16.70
CA LEU A 139 8.85 2.95 -16.80
C LEU A 139 8.52 1.59 -17.42
N LYS A 140 7.25 1.32 -17.75
CA LYS A 140 6.75 0.03 -18.25
C LYS A 140 6.94 -1.13 -17.27
N TRP A 141 6.98 -0.84 -15.96
CA TRP A 141 7.03 -1.86 -14.89
C TRP A 141 5.63 -2.32 -14.48
N ALA A 142 4.61 -1.51 -14.78
CA ALA A 142 3.20 -1.86 -14.68
C ALA A 142 2.52 -1.71 -16.05
N SER A 143 1.45 -2.47 -16.27
CA SER A 143 0.62 -2.30 -17.47
C SER A 143 -0.07 -0.95 -17.47
N THR A 144 -0.32 -0.40 -18.66
CA THR A 144 -1.11 0.83 -18.80
C THR A 144 -2.58 0.52 -18.57
N PHE A 145 -3.20 1.24 -17.63
CA PHE A 145 -4.62 1.18 -17.31
C PHE A 145 -5.06 2.51 -16.68
N ASP A 146 -6.37 2.74 -16.65
CA ASP A 146 -6.97 3.90 -15.98
C ASP A 146 -6.76 3.80 -14.46
N VAL A 147 -5.86 4.64 -13.95
CA VAL A 147 -5.49 4.66 -12.53
C VAL A 147 -6.69 5.00 -11.65
N LYS A 148 -7.59 5.89 -12.08
CA LYS A 148 -8.77 6.25 -11.28
C LYS A 148 -9.70 5.05 -11.13
N LYS A 149 -10.02 4.37 -12.23
CA LYS A 149 -10.84 3.14 -12.21
C LYS A 149 -10.21 2.04 -11.36
N PHE A 150 -8.88 1.91 -11.42
CA PHE A 150 -8.16 0.98 -10.56
C PHE A 150 -8.31 1.33 -9.08
N MET A 151 -8.13 2.60 -8.70
CA MET A 151 -8.26 3.03 -7.31
C MET A 151 -9.68 2.80 -6.77
N ASP A 152 -10.71 3.07 -7.58
CA ASP A 152 -12.10 2.79 -7.24
C ASP A 152 -12.33 1.28 -7.06
N TYR A 153 -11.78 0.45 -7.95
CA TYR A 153 -11.82 -1.02 -7.83
C TYR A 153 -11.08 -1.55 -6.59
N ALA A 154 -9.91 -0.99 -6.27
CA ALA A 154 -9.10 -1.41 -5.13
C ALA A 154 -9.82 -1.19 -3.78
N VAL A 155 -10.63 -0.12 -3.68
CA VAL A 155 -11.50 0.10 -2.52
C VAL A 155 -12.56 -0.98 -2.43
N LEU A 156 -13.25 -1.32 -3.53
CA LEU A 156 -14.27 -2.37 -3.55
C LEU A 156 -13.69 -3.74 -3.17
N TYR A 157 -12.51 -4.05 -3.69
CA TYR A 157 -11.76 -5.26 -3.34
C TYR A 157 -11.45 -5.32 -1.84
N ALA A 158 -10.94 -4.22 -1.26
CA ALA A 158 -10.63 -4.17 0.16
C ALA A 158 -11.89 -4.27 1.02
N ASP A 159 -12.99 -3.63 0.62
CA ASP A 159 -14.28 -3.72 1.30
C ASP A 159 -14.84 -5.15 1.32
N GLU A 160 -14.67 -5.92 0.24
CA GLU A 160 -15.01 -7.34 0.20
C GLU A 160 -14.11 -8.17 1.12
N ARG A 161 -12.79 -7.91 1.10
CA ARG A 161 -11.80 -8.59 1.97
C ARG A 161 -12.06 -8.35 3.46
N MET A 162 -12.58 -7.18 3.82
CA MET A 162 -12.95 -6.86 5.21
C MET A 162 -14.10 -7.73 5.75
N LYS A 163 -14.79 -8.51 4.91
CA LYS A 163 -15.77 -9.52 5.34
C LYS A 163 -15.14 -10.77 5.96
N GLY A 164 -13.81 -10.84 6.03
CA GLY A 164 -13.08 -11.90 6.73
C GLY A 164 -13.24 -13.26 6.04
N THR A 165 -13.65 -14.27 6.80
CA THR A 165 -13.83 -15.66 6.30
C THR A 165 -14.95 -15.80 5.27
N THR A 166 -15.85 -14.82 5.17
CA THR A 166 -16.93 -14.80 4.17
C THR A 166 -16.56 -14.05 2.89
N SER A 167 -15.34 -13.49 2.82
CA SER A 167 -14.83 -12.79 1.63
C SER A 167 -14.70 -13.75 0.45
N LYS A 168 -15.20 -13.34 -0.71
CA LYS A 168 -14.99 -14.06 -1.97
C LYS A 168 -13.65 -13.72 -2.65
N GLU A 169 -12.99 -12.68 -2.17
CA GLU A 169 -11.74 -12.18 -2.74
C GLU A 169 -10.50 -12.78 -2.04
N PRO A 170 -9.48 -13.21 -2.81
CA PRO A 170 -8.23 -13.72 -2.25
C PRO A 170 -7.35 -12.58 -1.72
N LYS A 171 -6.42 -12.89 -0.82
CA LYS A 171 -5.50 -11.91 -0.21
C LYS A 171 -4.53 -11.27 -1.22
N MET A 172 -4.11 -12.04 -2.22
CA MET A 172 -3.38 -11.57 -3.38
C MET A 172 -4.23 -11.79 -4.62
N LYS A 173 -4.42 -10.75 -5.45
CA LYS A 173 -5.14 -10.87 -6.72
C LYS A 173 -4.40 -10.12 -7.83
N VAL A 174 -4.28 -10.73 -9.00
CA VAL A 174 -3.75 -10.03 -10.18
C VAL A 174 -4.83 -9.09 -10.71
N TYR A 175 -4.50 -7.80 -10.84
CA TYR A 175 -5.40 -6.84 -11.47
C TYR A 175 -5.34 -7.01 -12.98
N VAL A 176 -6.49 -7.34 -13.57
CA VAL A 176 -6.68 -7.42 -15.02
C VAL A 176 -7.57 -6.24 -15.42
N PRO A 177 -7.04 -5.24 -16.15
CA PRO A 177 -7.83 -4.14 -16.65
C PRO A 177 -8.96 -4.68 -17.53
N LYS A 178 -10.20 -4.27 -17.27
CA LYS A 178 -11.29 -4.52 -18.22
C LYS A 178 -11.05 -3.63 -19.44
N LYS A 179 -11.06 -4.23 -20.63
CA LYS A 179 -10.97 -3.53 -21.92
C LYS A 179 -12.11 -2.53 -22.06
#